data_AF-A0A1F7LM01-F1
#
_entry.id   AF-A0A1F7LM01-F1
#
_cell.length_a   1.000
_cell.length_b   1.000
_cell.length_c   1.000
_cell.angle_alpha   90.00
_cell.angle_beta   90.00
_cell.angle_gamma   90.00
#
_symmetry.space_group_name_H-M   'P 1'
#
loop_
_entity.id
_entity.type
_entity.pdbx_description
1 polymer ?
#
loop_
_entity_poly.entity_id
_entity_poly.type
_entity_poly.pdbx_seq_one_letter_code
_entity_poly.pdbx_strand_id
1 'polypeptide(L)'
;MTHHAGLSRTRWAAFAPDQQVLMIANEMNRAAKLTAPGDRERLRSAYARALQLTDLTVEGSVRRALRRELLRWRDLVAALYLAPAAEPAAHAAAFRALLRLTPEASKQLAAGG
;
A
#
# COMPACT_ATOMS: atom_id res chain seq x y z
N MET A 1 -6.95 0.95 -28.58
CA MET A 1 -7.31 -0.14 -27.64
C MET A 1 -6.30 -0.13 -26.50
N THR A 2 -6.61 0.56 -25.42
CA THR A 2 -5.65 0.84 -24.36
C THR A 2 -5.75 -0.26 -23.29
N HIS A 3 -4.90 -1.28 -23.38
CA HIS A 3 -4.75 -2.29 -22.34
C HIS A 3 -4.09 -1.67 -21.10
N HIS A 4 -4.84 -0.94 -20.28
CA HIS A 4 -4.51 -0.84 -18.86
C HIS A 4 -5.01 -2.14 -18.21
N ALA A 5 -4.22 -3.21 -18.37
CA ALA A 5 -4.49 -4.50 -17.75
C ALA A 5 -4.41 -4.33 -16.23
N GLY A 6 -5.56 -4.03 -15.60
CA GLY A 6 -5.73 -4.19 -14.18
C GLY A 6 -5.24 -5.58 -13.80
N LEU A 7 -4.37 -5.65 -12.79
CA LEU A 7 -3.81 -6.91 -12.30
C LEU A 7 -4.98 -7.83 -11.92
N SER A 8 -5.18 -8.93 -12.66
CA SER A 8 -6.30 -9.83 -12.39
C SER A 8 -6.14 -10.46 -11.00
N ARG A 9 -7.26 -10.78 -10.36
CA ARG A 9 -7.27 -11.45 -9.04
C ARG A 9 -6.42 -12.73 -9.05
N THR A 10 -6.50 -13.52 -10.11
CA THR A 10 -5.72 -14.73 -10.31
C THR A 10 -4.22 -14.44 -10.38
N ARG A 11 -3.82 -13.41 -11.14
CA ARG A 11 -2.41 -13.03 -11.24
C ARG A 11 -1.88 -12.48 -9.92
N TRP A 12 -2.71 -11.73 -9.18
CA TRP A 12 -2.34 -11.23 -7.85
C TRP A 12 -2.16 -12.36 -6.83
N ALA A 13 -3.07 -13.35 -6.83
CA ALA A 13 -3.03 -14.48 -5.92
C ALA A 13 -1.83 -15.41 -6.13
N ALA A 14 -1.17 -15.34 -7.28
CA ALA A 14 0.05 -16.11 -7.57
C ALA A 14 1.28 -15.60 -6.80
N PHE A 15 1.26 -14.37 -6.30
CA PHE A 15 2.36 -13.82 -5.49
C PHE A 15 2.26 -14.28 -4.03
N ALA A 16 3.41 -14.52 -3.41
CA ALA A 16 3.46 -14.80 -1.98
C ALA A 16 2.95 -13.60 -1.16
N PRO A 17 2.33 -13.79 0.02
CA PRO A 17 1.81 -12.70 0.83
C PRO A 17 2.84 -11.60 1.14
N ASP A 18 4.10 -11.99 1.37
CA ASP A 18 5.19 -11.05 1.62
C ASP A 18 5.47 -10.16 0.41
N GLN A 19 5.45 -10.75 -0.79
CA GLN A 19 5.61 -10.01 -2.05
C GLN A 19 4.41 -9.09 -2.31
N GLN A 20 3.19 -9.52 -2.00
CA GLN A 20 2.00 -8.67 -2.09
C GLN A 20 2.13 -7.44 -1.19
N VAL A 21 2.58 -7.62 0.06
CA VAL A 21 2.85 -6.51 1.01
C VAL A 21 3.94 -5.57 0.50
N LEU A 22 5.04 -6.10 -0.04
CA LEU A 22 6.11 -5.28 -0.65
C LEU A 22 5.63 -4.50 -1.87
N MET A 23 4.74 -5.07 -2.68
CA MET A 23 4.15 -4.38 -3.82
C MET A 23 3.20 -3.25 -3.38
N ILE A 24 2.42 -3.45 -2.32
CA ILE A 24 1.64 -2.36 -1.69
C ILE A 24 2.60 -1.28 -1.14
N ALA A 25 3.73 -1.69 -0.54
CA ALA A 25 4.73 -0.79 -0.01
C ALA A 25 5.39 0.07 -1.11
N ASN A 26 5.58 -0.46 -2.32
CA ASN A 26 6.08 0.31 -3.47
C ASN A 26 5.14 1.46 -3.85
N GLU A 27 3.82 1.26 -3.72
CA GLU A 27 2.83 2.30 -3.98
C GLU A 27 2.89 3.41 -2.93
N MET A 28 3.09 3.05 -1.65
CA MET A 28 3.34 4.00 -0.58
C MET A 28 4.65 4.78 -0.80
N ASN A 29 5.72 4.09 -1.19
CA ASN A 29 7.00 4.74 -1.51
C ASN A 29 6.89 5.69 -2.72
N ARG A 30 6.04 5.36 -3.70
CA ARG A 30 5.71 6.29 -4.80
C ARG A 30 4.99 7.53 -4.27
N ALA A 31 4.00 7.36 -3.40
CA ALA A 31 3.28 8.46 -2.77
C ALA A 31 4.21 9.38 -1.94
N ALA A 32 5.21 8.83 -1.25
CA ALA A 32 6.17 9.61 -0.45
C ALA A 32 6.96 10.65 -1.28
N LYS A 33 7.14 10.40 -2.59
CA LYS A 33 7.90 11.27 -3.51
C LYS A 33 7.06 12.40 -4.11
N LEU A 34 5.75 12.42 -3.85
CA LEU A 34 4.77 13.32 -4.46
C LEU A 34 4.43 14.46 -3.50
N THR A 35 5.38 15.39 -3.33
CA THR A 35 5.30 16.49 -2.37
C THR A 35 5.04 17.85 -3.01
N ALA A 36 5.07 17.97 -4.34
CA ALA A 36 4.86 19.25 -5.00
C ALA A 36 3.37 19.63 -5.04
N PRO A 37 3.02 20.94 -5.07
CA PRO A 37 1.63 21.39 -5.13
C PRO A 37 0.81 20.78 -6.30
N GLY A 38 1.45 20.49 -7.43
CA GLY A 38 0.82 19.89 -8.61
C GLY A 38 0.64 18.36 -8.54
N ASP A 39 1.17 17.68 -7.51
CA ASP A 39 1.17 16.22 -7.45
C ASP A 39 -0.11 15.61 -6.87
N ARG A 40 -1.08 16.43 -6.45
CA ARG A 40 -2.29 15.97 -5.73
C ARG A 40 -2.98 14.77 -6.37
N GLU A 41 -3.23 14.82 -7.68
CA GLU A 41 -3.90 13.72 -8.39
C GLU A 41 -3.04 12.45 -8.47
N ARG A 42 -1.74 12.61 -8.65
CA ARG A 42 -0.77 11.49 -8.66
C ARG A 42 -0.67 10.85 -7.28
N LEU A 43 -0.69 11.66 -6.22
CA LEU A 43 -0.69 11.21 -4.83
C LEU A 43 -1.94 10.38 -4.53
N ARG A 44 -3.13 10.91 -4.89
CA ARG A 44 -4.39 10.18 -4.79
C ARG A 44 -4.38 8.88 -5.60
N SER A 45 -3.81 8.90 -6.80
CA SER A 45 -3.69 7.69 -7.64
C SER A 45 -2.78 6.64 -7.00
N ALA A 46 -1.71 7.05 -6.32
CA ALA A 46 -0.85 6.14 -5.57
C ALA A 46 -1.56 5.51 -4.37
N TYR A 47 -2.30 6.29 -3.58
CA TYR A 47 -3.11 5.75 -2.49
C TYR A 47 -4.24 4.85 -2.99
N ALA A 48 -4.94 5.24 -4.07
CA ALA A 48 -5.98 4.41 -4.66
C ALA A 48 -5.44 3.05 -5.10
N ARG A 49 -4.23 3.02 -5.68
CA ARG A 49 -3.59 1.78 -6.08
C ARG A 49 -3.15 0.94 -4.88
N ALA A 50 -2.60 1.55 -3.83
CA ALA A 50 -2.29 0.87 -2.57
C ALA A 50 -3.53 0.21 -1.96
N LEU A 51 -4.65 0.94 -1.88
CA LEU A 51 -5.94 0.43 -1.39
C LEU A 51 -6.44 -0.75 -2.25
N GLN A 52 -6.40 -0.63 -3.57
CA GLN A 52 -6.81 -1.70 -4.48
C GLN A 52 -6.01 -2.99 -4.27
N LEU A 53 -4.68 -2.88 -4.12
CA LEU A 53 -3.82 -4.04 -3.89
C LEU A 53 -4.06 -4.67 -2.51
N THR A 54 -4.33 -3.85 -1.50
CA THR A 54 -4.73 -4.31 -0.17
C THR A 54 -6.05 -5.06 -0.21
N ASP A 55 -7.05 -4.53 -0.92
CA ASP A 55 -8.35 -5.17 -1.09
C ASP A 55 -8.19 -6.54 -1.77
N LEU A 56 -7.44 -6.61 -2.89
CA LEU A 56 -7.12 -7.88 -3.56
C LEU A 56 -6.40 -8.90 -2.64
N THR A 57 -5.57 -8.42 -1.72
CA THR A 57 -4.84 -9.26 -0.75
C THR A 57 -5.76 -9.81 0.33
N VAL A 58 -6.63 -8.95 0.90
CA VAL A 58 -7.62 -9.32 1.92
C VAL A 58 -8.62 -10.35 1.37
N GLU A 59 -9.04 -10.12 0.14
CA GLU A 59 -9.93 -10.96 -0.65
C GLU A 59 -9.34 -12.34 -1.05
N GLY A 60 -8.02 -12.46 -1.00
CA GLY A 60 -7.28 -13.68 -1.29
C GLY A 60 -7.16 -14.63 -0.09
N SER A 61 -6.42 -15.72 -0.31
CA SER A 61 -6.08 -16.70 0.73
C SER A 61 -4.86 -16.24 1.52
N VAL A 62 -5.09 -15.38 2.52
CA VAL A 62 -4.08 -14.94 3.49
C VAL A 62 -4.46 -15.39 4.90
N ARG A 63 -3.46 -15.48 5.79
CA ARG A 63 -3.68 -15.82 7.20
C ARG A 63 -4.64 -14.81 7.85
N ARG A 64 -5.57 -15.29 8.68
CA ARG A 64 -6.60 -14.46 9.34
C ARG A 64 -6.01 -13.26 10.10
N ALA A 65 -4.88 -13.44 10.77
CA ALA A 65 -4.18 -12.38 11.49
C ALA A 65 -3.71 -11.26 10.54
N LEU A 66 -3.03 -11.62 9.44
CA LEU A 66 -2.59 -10.66 8.42
C LEU A 66 -3.77 -9.93 7.78
N ARG A 67 -4.87 -10.65 7.45
CA ARG A 67 -6.08 -10.04 6.91
C ARG A 67 -6.62 -8.92 7.81
N ARG A 68 -6.73 -9.18 9.12
CA ARG A 68 -7.20 -8.20 10.09
C ARG A 68 -6.32 -6.96 10.14
N GLU A 69 -5.01 -7.15 10.20
CA GLU A 69 -4.08 -6.00 10.30
C GLU A 69 -4.02 -5.23 8.98
N LEU A 70 -4.16 -5.87 7.82
CA LEU A 70 -4.33 -5.19 6.53
C LEU A 70 -5.61 -4.35 6.46
N LEU A 71 -6.73 -4.85 7.01
CA LEU A 71 -7.97 -4.09 7.09
C LEU A 71 -7.83 -2.86 8.00
N ARG A 72 -7.17 -2.98 9.15
CA ARG A 72 -6.87 -1.83 10.02
C ARG A 72 -5.92 -0.83 9.34
N TRP A 73 -4.91 -1.36 8.65
CA TRP A 73 -3.96 -0.54 7.92
C TRP A 73 -4.61 0.21 6.76
N ARG A 74 -5.58 -0.43 6.08
CA ARG A 74 -6.38 0.18 5.00
C ARG A 74 -7.07 1.46 5.45
N ASP A 75 -7.59 1.50 6.68
CA ASP A 75 -8.24 2.69 7.22
C ASP A 75 -7.26 3.87 7.36
N LEU A 76 -5.99 3.61 7.70
CA LEU A 76 -4.94 4.64 7.73
C LEU A 76 -4.72 5.27 6.35
N VAL A 77 -4.66 4.43 5.31
CA VAL A 77 -4.46 4.91 3.92
C VAL A 77 -5.72 5.57 3.36
N ALA A 78 -6.91 5.10 3.74
CA ALA A 78 -8.17 5.75 3.37
C ALA A 78 -8.25 7.18 3.94
N ALA A 79 -7.82 7.39 5.19
CA ALA A 79 -7.71 8.71 5.77
C ALA A 79 -6.74 9.62 4.98
N LEU A 80 -5.57 9.10 4.61
CA LEU A 80 -4.61 9.83 3.75
C LEU A 80 -5.17 10.17 2.37
N TYR A 81 -5.97 9.28 1.78
CA TYR A 81 -6.60 9.49 0.49
C TYR A 81 -7.65 10.62 0.51
N LEU A 82 -8.39 10.73 1.62
CA LEU A 82 -9.43 11.74 1.82
C LEU A 82 -8.89 13.09 2.32
N ALA A 83 -7.64 13.13 2.80
CA ALA A 83 -7.05 14.33 3.38
C ALA A 83 -7.06 15.51 2.38
N PRO A 84 -7.35 16.74 2.85
CA PRO A 84 -7.38 17.92 2.01
C PRO A 84 -5.98 18.37 1.58
N ALA A 85 -4.92 17.88 2.21
CA ALA A 85 -3.52 18.13 1.86
C ALA A 85 -2.67 16.87 2.08
N ALA A 86 -1.42 16.90 1.62
CA ALA A 86 -0.47 15.83 1.93
C ALA A 86 -0.13 15.85 3.43
N GLU A 87 -0.08 14.67 4.04
CA GLU A 87 0.19 14.48 5.47
C GLU A 87 1.45 13.61 5.66
N PRO A 88 2.67 14.17 5.55
CA PRO A 88 3.91 13.37 5.49
C PRO A 88 4.15 12.52 6.74
N ALA A 89 3.81 13.04 7.93
CA ALA A 89 3.99 12.32 9.18
C ALA A 89 3.04 11.11 9.28
N ALA A 90 1.75 11.30 8.95
CA ALA A 90 0.77 10.23 8.93
C ALA A 90 1.09 9.20 7.83
N HIS A 91 1.56 9.66 6.66
CA HIS A 91 2.07 8.79 5.59
C HIS A 91 3.22 7.91 6.10
N ALA A 92 4.24 8.50 6.72
CA ALA A 92 5.39 7.75 7.23
C ALA A 92 4.99 6.76 8.35
N ALA A 93 4.00 7.11 9.17
CA ALA A 93 3.45 6.20 10.17
C ALA A 93 2.74 5.00 9.51
N ALA A 94 1.85 5.25 8.55
CA ALA A 94 1.15 4.21 7.80
C ALA A 94 2.14 3.31 7.03
N PHE A 95 3.14 3.88 6.37
CA PHE A 95 4.14 3.13 5.64
C PHE A 95 4.95 2.21 6.55
N ARG A 96 5.44 2.72 7.69
CA ARG A 96 6.16 1.91 8.67
C ARG A 96 5.28 0.85 9.33
N ALA A 97 3.97 1.09 9.46
CA ALA A 97 3.03 0.07 9.95
C ALA A 97 2.88 -1.09 8.95
N LEU A 98 2.76 -0.79 7.64
CA LEU A 98 2.70 -1.80 6.58
C LEU A 98 3.92 -2.72 6.60
N LEU A 99 5.12 -2.13 6.67
CA LEU A 99 6.37 -2.89 6.63
C LEU A 99 6.50 -3.87 7.80
N ARG A 100 5.84 -3.61 8.94
CA ARG A 100 5.84 -4.51 10.10
C ARG A 100 4.87 -5.69 9.99
N LEU A 101 4.02 -5.74 8.96
CA LEU A 101 3.02 -6.79 8.83
C LEU A 101 3.60 -8.14 8.42
N THR A 102 4.79 -8.15 7.82
CA THR A 102 5.48 -9.37 7.41
C THR A 102 6.98 -9.31 7.76
N PRO A 103 7.62 -10.47 8.05
CA PRO A 103 9.05 -10.52 8.31
C PRO A 103 9.88 -9.98 7.15
N GLU A 104 9.52 -10.31 5.91
CA GLU A 104 10.25 -9.88 4.73
C GLU A 104 10.16 -8.35 4.53
N ALA A 105 8.97 -7.78 4.66
CA ALA A 105 8.81 -6.33 4.53
C ALA A 105 9.50 -5.57 5.68
N SER A 106 9.61 -6.18 6.87
CA SER A 106 10.26 -5.55 8.02
C SER A 106 11.75 -5.29 7.78
N LYS A 107 12.40 -6.07 6.91
CA LYS A 107 13.81 -5.85 6.52
C LYS A 107 14.04 -4.48 5.89
N GLN A 108 13.02 -3.90 5.26
CA GLN A 108 13.09 -2.55 4.67
C GLN A 108 13.24 -1.45 5.73
N LEU A 109 12.92 -1.74 7.00
CA LEU A 109 13.12 -0.80 8.12
C LEU A 109 14.56 -0.79 8.63
N ALA A 110 15.28 -1.91 8.52
CA ALA A 110 16.67 -2.03 8.97
C ALA A 110 17.68 -1.45 7.96
N ALA A 111 17.31 -1.39 6.68
CA ALA A 111 18.16 -0.86 5.61
C ALA A 111 18.15 0.69 5.49
N GLY A 112 17.42 1.39 6.35
CA GLY A 112 17.26 2.85 6.32
C GLY A 112 17.64 3.56 7.63
N GLY A 113 18.50 2.94 8.44
CA GLY A 113 19.07 3.53 9.67
C GLY A 113 20.48 4.04 9.46
#